data_AF-A0A316IID0-F1
#
_entry.id   AF-A0A316IID0-F1
#
_cell.length_a   1.000
_cell.length_b   1.000
_cell.length_c   1.000
_cell.angle_alpha   90.00
_cell.angle_beta   90.00
_cell.angle_gamma   90.00
#
_symmetry.space_group_name_H-M   'P 1'
#
loop_
_entity.id
_entity.type
_entity.pdbx_description
1 polymer ?
#
loop_
_entity_poly.entity_id
_entity_poly.type
_entity_poly.pdbx_seq_one_letter_code
_entity_poly.pdbx_strand_id
1 'polypeptide(L)'
;MPPNPVPPADAGRALSRFVGHARRMLDPSTPEAVRRRLEPRLLALLPVVRALGLFELFAVRDRALAVMLRDELAALEQRHARGLARAG
;
A
#
# COMPACT_ATOMS: atom_id res chain seq x y z
N MET A 1 -1.41 5.17 22.19
CA MET A 1 -1.80 3.76 21.95
C MET A 1 -1.01 3.26 20.76
N PRO A 2 -0.25 2.15 20.86
CA PRO A 2 0.22 1.47 19.66
C PRO A 2 -1.01 1.06 18.82
N PRO A 3 -0.94 1.12 17.47
CA PRO A 3 -2.02 0.60 16.64
C PRO A 3 -2.24 -0.88 16.99
N ASN A 4 -3.50 -1.26 17.16
CA ASN A 4 -3.87 -2.63 17.45
C ASN A 4 -3.29 -3.54 16.34
N PRO A 5 -2.49 -4.58 16.65
CA PRO A 5 -1.95 -5.45 15.62
C PRO A 5 -3.11 -6.07 14.84
N VAL A 6 -3.08 -5.87 13.51
CA VAL A 6 -4.04 -6.48 12.60
C VAL A 6 -3.94 -8.00 12.76
N PRO A 7 -5.06 -8.72 12.99
CA PRO A 7 -5.03 -10.17 13.11
C PRO A 7 -4.34 -10.81 11.90
N PRO A 8 -3.54 -11.89 12.06
CA PRO A 8 -2.78 -12.48 10.96
C PRO A 8 -3.65 -12.88 9.75
N ALA A 9 -4.88 -13.33 10.00
CA ALA A 9 -5.84 -13.69 8.97
C ALA A 9 -6.28 -12.48 8.11
N ASP A 10 -6.41 -11.30 8.73
CA ASP A 10 -6.76 -10.06 8.03
C ASP A 10 -5.59 -9.51 7.22
N ALA A 11 -4.37 -9.71 7.71
CA ALA A 11 -3.15 -9.31 7.00
C ALA A 11 -2.92 -10.14 5.72
N GLY A 12 -3.14 -11.46 5.79
CA GLY A 12 -3.09 -12.34 4.61
C GLY A 12 -4.12 -11.95 3.54
N ARG A 13 -5.35 -11.63 3.96
CA ARG A 13 -6.40 -11.16 3.04
C ARG A 13 -6.08 -9.80 2.43
N ALA A 14 -5.51 -8.88 3.21
CA ALA A 14 -5.06 -7.58 2.72
C ALA A 14 -3.94 -7.72 1.68
N LEU A 15 -2.98 -8.62 1.92
CA LEU A 15 -1.91 -8.93 0.97
C LEU A 15 -2.47 -9.51 -0.34
N SER A 16 -3.37 -10.49 -0.28
CA SER A 16 -3.98 -11.05 -1.50
C SER A 16 -4.73 -10.01 -2.32
N ARG A 17 -5.47 -9.10 -1.65
CA ARG A 17 -6.16 -7.99 -2.31
C ARG A 17 -5.19 -6.99 -2.94
N PHE A 18 -4.12 -6.65 -2.23
CA PHE A 18 -3.08 -5.74 -2.74
C PHE A 18 -2.45 -6.30 -4.02
N VAL A 19 -2.02 -7.57 -4.00
CA VAL A 19 -1.44 -8.24 -5.17
C VAL A 19 -2.46 -8.31 -6.32
N GLY A 20 -3.72 -8.63 -6.03
CA GLY A 20 -4.78 -8.66 -7.05
C GLY A 20 -5.01 -7.31 -7.73
N HIS A 21 -5.05 -6.23 -6.95
CA HIS A 21 -5.17 -4.86 -7.47
C HIS A 21 -3.93 -4.45 -8.27
N ALA A 22 -2.73 -4.73 -7.74
CA ALA A 22 -1.47 -4.42 -8.42
C ALA A 22 -1.37 -5.14 -9.78
N ARG A 23 -1.69 -6.44 -9.84
CA ARG A 23 -1.65 -7.21 -11.10
C ARG A 23 -2.60 -6.63 -12.15
N ARG A 24 -3.83 -6.28 -11.77
CA ARG A 24 -4.76 -5.59 -12.67
C ARG A 24 -4.25 -4.21 -13.08
N MET A 25 -3.66 -3.44 -12.16
CA MET A 25 -3.07 -2.15 -12.52
C MET A 25 -1.85 -2.26 -13.43
N LEU A 26 -1.14 -3.39 -13.45
CA LEU A 26 0.01 -3.63 -14.33
C LEU A 26 -0.35 -4.28 -15.67
N ASP A 27 -1.55 -4.84 -15.79
CA ASP A 27 -2.02 -5.46 -17.01
C ASP A 27 -2.33 -4.37 -18.07
N PRO A 28 -1.65 -4.37 -19.22
CA PRO A 28 -1.84 -3.36 -20.27
C PRO A 28 -3.24 -3.40 -20.90
N SER A 29 -3.97 -4.51 -20.76
CA SER A 29 -5.35 -4.64 -21.22
C SER A 29 -6.37 -4.01 -20.27
N THR A 30 -5.96 -3.62 -19.06
CA THR A 30 -6.87 -3.01 -18.08
C THR A 30 -7.21 -1.58 -18.49
N PRO A 31 -8.50 -1.25 -18.69
CA PRO A 31 -8.91 0.10 -19.08
C PRO A 31 -8.51 1.14 -18.01
N GLU A 32 -8.13 2.34 -18.46
CA GLU A 32 -7.71 3.44 -17.59
C GLU A 32 -8.76 3.78 -16.50
N ALA A 33 -10.04 3.79 -16.87
CA ALA A 33 -11.14 4.01 -15.93
C ALA A 33 -11.19 2.96 -14.80
N VAL A 34 -10.77 1.72 -15.09
CA VAL A 34 -10.65 0.66 -14.09
C VAL A 34 -9.40 0.87 -13.24
N ARG A 35 -8.26 1.22 -13.83
CA ARG A 35 -7.00 1.52 -13.10
C ARG A 35 -7.22 2.64 -12.08
N ARG A 36 -7.88 3.74 -12.47
CA ARG A 36 -8.24 4.85 -11.56
C ARG A 36 -9.15 4.44 -10.40
N ARG A 37 -10.02 3.45 -10.59
CA ARG A 37 -10.88 2.92 -9.51
C ARG A 37 -10.12 1.97 -8.57
N LEU A 38 -9.10 1.29 -9.09
CA LEU A 38 -8.28 0.36 -8.32
C LEU A 38 -7.22 1.08 -7.51
N GLU A 39 -6.65 2.16 -8.02
CA GLU A 39 -5.60 2.95 -7.39
C GLU A 39 -5.90 3.32 -5.92
N PRO A 40 -7.02 3.99 -5.56
CA PRO A 40 -7.28 4.33 -4.17
C PRO A 40 -7.48 3.09 -3.28
N ARG A 41 -7.97 1.98 -3.84
CA ARG A 41 -8.16 0.71 -3.12
C ARG A 41 -6.83 -0.01 -2.88
N LEU A 42 -5.90 0.08 -3.83
CA LEU A 42 -4.54 -0.41 -3.68
C LEU A 42 -3.80 0.39 -2.59
N LEU A 43 -3.86 1.72 -2.66
CA LEU A 43 -3.17 2.60 -1.71
C LEU A 43 -3.71 2.44 -0.28
N ALA A 44 -5.01 2.21 -0.10
CA ALA A 44 -5.61 1.96 1.21
C ALA A 44 -5.05 0.71 1.92
N LEU A 45 -4.49 -0.25 1.18
CA LEU A 45 -3.91 -1.48 1.73
C LEU A 45 -2.43 -1.32 2.12
N LEU A 46 -1.77 -0.23 1.69
CA LEU A 46 -0.34 -0.03 1.91
C LEU A 46 0.10 -0.08 3.37
N PRO A 47 -0.62 0.52 4.35
CA PRO A 47 -0.20 0.46 5.74
C PRO A 47 -0.09 -0.98 6.27
N VAL A 48 -1.04 -1.84 5.91
CA VAL A 48 -1.05 -3.26 6.34
C VAL A 48 0.08 -4.04 5.65
N VAL A 49 0.24 -3.86 4.34
CA VAL A 49 1.29 -4.56 3.57
C VAL A 49 2.70 -4.09 3.96
N ARG A 50 2.86 -2.81 4.33
CA ARG A 50 4.10 -2.28 4.89
C ARG A 50 4.42 -2.91 6.24
N ALA A 51 3.44 -3.03 7.14
CA ALA A 51 3.64 -3.65 8.44
C ALA A 51 4.05 -5.14 8.34
N LEU A 52 3.76 -5.79 7.21
CA LEU A 52 4.22 -7.14 6.88
C LEU A 52 5.68 -7.21 6.39
N GLY A 53 6.36 -6.08 6.15
CA GLY A 53 7.74 -6.06 5.63
C GLY A 53 7.87 -6.45 4.16
N LEU A 54 6.76 -6.49 3.40
CA LEU A 54 6.77 -7.01 2.01
C LEU A 54 7.79 -6.31 1.12
N PHE A 55 7.88 -4.98 1.20
CA PHE A 55 8.77 -4.18 0.36
C PHE A 55 10.24 -4.20 0.83
N GLU A 56 10.52 -4.71 2.02
CA GLU A 56 11.88 -4.95 2.50
C GLU A 56 12.41 -6.29 1.98
N LEU A 57 11.51 -7.21 1.61
CA LEU A 57 11.84 -8.56 1.13
C LEU A 57 11.73 -8.71 -0.39
N PHE A 58 10.83 -7.95 -1.03
CA PHE A 58 10.53 -8.06 -2.46
C PHE A 58 10.55 -6.70 -3.17
N ALA A 59 11.05 -6.69 -4.41
CA ALA A 59 11.09 -5.50 -5.26
C ALA A 59 9.87 -5.41 -6.20
N VAL A 60 9.32 -4.21 -6.37
CA VAL A 60 8.29 -3.90 -7.37
C VAL A 60 8.98 -3.69 -8.71
N ARG A 61 8.74 -4.59 -9.68
CA ARG A 61 9.44 -4.58 -10.98
C ARG A 61 9.01 -3.46 -11.92
N ASP A 62 7.75 -3.05 -11.85
CA ASP A 62 7.25 -1.96 -12.69
C ASP A 62 7.68 -0.60 -12.13
N ARG A 63 8.32 0.22 -12.97
CA ARG A 63 8.94 1.47 -12.53
C ARG A 63 7.90 2.53 -12.13
N ALA A 64 6.80 2.64 -12.86
CA ALA A 64 5.77 3.64 -12.58
C ALA A 64 5.05 3.30 -11.26
N LEU A 65 4.71 2.02 -11.07
CA LEU A 65 4.15 1.54 -9.83
C LEU A 65 5.12 1.70 -8.65
N ALA A 66 6.41 1.40 -8.83
CA ALA A 66 7.41 1.56 -7.78
C ALA A 66 7.55 3.03 -7.33
N VAL A 67 7.49 3.99 -8.25
CA VAL A 67 7.51 5.42 -7.93
C VAL A 67 6.26 5.82 -7.15
N MET A 68 5.08 5.48 -7.66
CA MET A 68 3.80 5.77 -7.00
C MET A 68 3.74 5.24 -5.56
N LEU A 69 4.17 4.00 -5.35
CA LEU A 69 4.18 3.39 -4.01
C LEU A 69 5.16 4.06 -3.06
N ARG A 70 6.35 4.47 -3.56
CA ARG A 70 7.35 5.19 -2.76
C ARG A 70 6.83 6.53 -2.28
N ASP A 71 6.17 7.27 -3.18
CA ASP A 71 5.63 8.60 -2.86
C ASP A 71 4.54 8.51 -1.76
N GLU A 72 3.64 7.53 -1.84
CA GLU A 72 2.61 7.35 -0.81
C GLU A 72 3.21 6.86 0.52
N LEU A 73 4.22 5.99 0.51
CA LEU A 73 4.90 5.54 1.74
C LEU A 73 5.57 6.70 2.48
N ALA A 74 6.23 7.60 1.76
CA ALA A 74 6.82 8.81 2.33
C ALA A 74 5.75 9.75 2.90
N ALA A 75 4.61 9.91 2.21
CA ALA A 75 3.49 10.71 2.69
C ALA A 75 2.90 10.14 4.00
N LEU A 76 2.76 8.81 4.11
CA LEU A 76 2.28 8.14 5.31
C LEU A 76 3.22 8.37 6.51
N GLU A 77 4.54 8.29 6.32
CA GLU A 77 5.52 8.58 7.36
C GLU A 77 5.40 10.02 7.87
N GLN A 78 5.26 10.98 6.97
CA GLN A 78 5.08 12.38 7.33
C GLN A 78 3.77 12.64 8.08
N ARG A 79 2.68 11.94 7.73
CA ARG A 79 1.40 12.02 8.46
C ARG A 79 1.58 11.47 9.88
N HIS A 80 2.29 10.35 10.04
CA HIS A 80 2.57 9.75 11.33
C HIS A 80 3.45 10.66 12.21
N ALA A 81 4.55 11.18 11.68
CA ALA A 81 5.44 12.09 12.40
C ALA A 81 4.73 13.38 12.87
N ARG A 82 3.86 13.95 12.02
CA ARG A 82 3.02 15.10 12.37
C ARG A 82 1.99 14.79 13.46
N GLY A 83 1.46 13.57 13.47
CA GLY A 83 0.55 13.12 14.53
C GLY A 83 1.24 13.04 15.90
N LEU A 84 2.48 12.53 15.93
CA LEU A 84 3.27 12.45 17.16
C LEU A 84 3.68 13.83 17.69
N ALA A 85 4.07 14.76 16.81
CA ALA A 85 4.47 16.11 17.20
C ALA A 85 3.33 17.00 17.74
N ARG A 86 2.06 16.66 17.46
CA ARG A 86 0.88 17.37 17.99
C ARG A 86 0.37 16.81 19.32
N ALA A 87 0.92 15.68 19.77
CA ALA A 87 0.45 14.95 20.95
C ALA A 87 1.40 15.05 22.15
N GLY A 88 2.53 15.76 22.01
CA GLY A 88 3.47 16.10 23.08
C GLY A 88 3.50 17.59 23.33
#